data_AF-A0A7K2ZLS5-F1
#
_entry.id   AF-A0A7K2ZLS5-F1
#
_cell.length_a   1.000
_cell.length_b   1.000
_cell.length_c   1.000
_cell.angle_alpha   90.00
_cell.angle_beta   90.00
_cell.angle_gamma   90.00
#
_symmetry.space_group_name_H-M   'P 1'
#
loop_
_entity.id
_entity.type
_entity.pdbx_description
1 polymer ?
#
loop_
_entity_poly.entity_id
_entity_poly.type
_entity_poly.pdbx_seq_one_letter_code
_entity_poly.pdbx_strand_id
1 'polypeptide(L)'
;QAAPTLPPVAEIPEQGTAAVQAVTESAGPAVTSALGTSLTNSIRPITNLQLHPLAKTGVDPLDNAVGTQVADFQPVSTAILTDPLTSGGAIADLPVVGQVTQLITG
;
A
#
# COMPACT_ATOMS: atom_id res chain seq x y z
N GLN A 1 15.30 -16.08 59.24
CA GLN A 1 15.71 -14.94 58.40
C GLN A 1 14.81 -14.97 57.17
N ALA A 2 13.85 -14.06 57.03
CA ALA A 2 12.92 -14.07 55.90
C ALA A 2 13.44 -13.14 54.80
N ALA A 3 13.55 -13.65 53.57
CA ALA A 3 13.97 -12.88 52.40
C ALA A 3 12.89 -11.84 52.02
N PRO A 4 13.25 -10.66 51.51
CA PRO A 4 12.27 -9.68 51.07
C PRO A 4 11.60 -10.18 49.80
N THR A 5 10.29 -10.40 49.88
CA THR A 5 9.43 -10.67 48.73
C THR A 5 9.32 -9.41 47.88
N LEU A 6 9.70 -9.51 46.60
CA LEU A 6 9.47 -8.43 45.64
C LEU A 6 7.97 -8.31 45.37
N PRO A 7 7.42 -7.08 45.26
CA PRO A 7 6.01 -6.90 44.95
C PRO A 7 5.70 -7.49 43.56
N PRO A 8 4.49 -8.05 43.37
CA PRO A 8 4.05 -8.54 42.08
C PRO A 8 4.05 -7.37 41.08
N VAL A 9 4.38 -7.68 39.81
CA VAL A 9 4.26 -6.75 38.68
C VAL A 9 2.92 -6.04 38.79
N ALA A 10 2.96 -4.70 38.88
CA ALA A 10 1.82 -3.84 39.20
C ALA A 10 0.52 -4.31 38.52
N GLU A 11 -0.50 -4.59 39.33
CA GLU A 11 -1.87 -4.79 38.89
C GLU A 11 -2.32 -3.52 38.15
N ILE A 12 -2.49 -3.59 36.84
CA ILE A 12 -3.11 -2.51 36.08
C ILE A 12 -4.54 -2.41 36.62
N PRO A 13 -5.00 -1.25 37.11
CA PRO A 13 -6.35 -1.12 37.65
C PRO A 13 -7.36 -1.40 36.54
N GLU A 14 -8.25 -2.38 36.75
CA GLU A 14 -9.23 -2.83 35.74
C GLU A 14 -10.12 -1.67 35.22
N GLN A 15 -10.37 -0.66 36.06
CA GLN A 15 -11.07 0.56 35.66
C GLN A 15 -10.36 1.35 34.55
N GLY A 16 -9.02 1.32 34.52
CA GLY A 16 -8.21 1.97 33.49
C GLY A 16 -8.37 1.29 32.13
N THR A 17 -8.34 -0.03 32.09
CA THR A 17 -8.58 -0.83 30.86
C THR A 17 -10.00 -0.64 30.33
N ALA A 18 -11.01 -0.64 31.20
CA ALA A 18 -12.40 -0.41 30.80
C ALA A 18 -12.61 1.00 30.20
N ALA A 19 -11.96 2.02 30.77
CA ALA A 19 -12.02 3.38 30.24
C ALA A 19 -11.37 3.50 28.85
N VAL A 20 -10.20 2.88 28.64
CA VAL A 20 -9.54 2.85 27.32
C VAL A 20 -10.42 2.15 26.30
N GLN A 21 -11.04 1.02 26.66
CA GLN A 21 -11.92 0.29 25.77
C GLN A 21 -13.17 1.10 25.37
N ALA A 22 -13.83 1.78 26.32
CA ALA A 22 -14.95 2.67 26.02
C ALA A 22 -14.57 3.84 25.09
N VAL A 23 -13.34 4.36 25.21
CA VAL A 23 -12.80 5.38 24.28
C VAL A 23 -12.55 4.77 22.90
N THR A 24 -11.96 3.58 22.81
CA THR A 24 -11.76 2.90 21.53
C THR A 24 -13.09 2.61 20.82
N GLU A 25 -14.12 2.19 21.55
CA GLU A 25 -15.44 1.90 20.97
C GLU A 25 -16.16 3.18 20.50
N SER A 26 -16.08 4.27 21.28
CA SER A 26 -16.75 5.53 20.94
C SER A 26 -16.03 6.38 19.88
N ALA A 27 -14.69 6.44 19.93
CA ALA A 27 -13.89 7.30 19.08
C ALA A 27 -13.11 6.55 17.98
N GLY A 28 -12.90 5.24 18.13
CA GLY A 28 -12.14 4.42 17.18
C GLY A 28 -12.64 4.55 15.74
N PRO A 29 -13.95 4.39 15.46
CA PRO A 29 -14.48 4.53 14.09
C PRO A 29 -14.22 5.91 13.48
N ALA A 30 -14.33 6.99 14.29
CA ALA A 30 -14.07 8.35 13.83
C ALA A 30 -12.58 8.55 13.52
N VAL A 31 -11.68 8.02 14.35
CA VAL A 31 -10.23 8.05 14.11
C VAL A 31 -9.88 7.28 12.84
N THR A 32 -10.37 6.04 12.69
CA THR A 32 -10.13 5.23 11.50
C THR A 32 -10.65 5.92 10.23
N SER A 33 -11.83 6.52 10.28
CA SER A 33 -12.39 7.29 9.16
C SER A 33 -11.56 8.53 8.83
N ALA A 34 -11.10 9.27 9.84
CA ALA A 34 -10.25 10.43 9.64
C ALA A 34 -8.91 10.05 9.01
N LEU A 35 -8.28 8.96 9.47
CA LEU A 35 -7.07 8.41 8.87
C LEU A 35 -7.31 7.98 7.42
N GLY A 36 -8.35 7.18 7.15
CA GLY A 36 -8.71 6.76 5.79
C GLY A 36 -8.91 7.97 4.87
N THR A 37 -9.72 8.94 5.30
CA THR A 37 -9.96 10.19 4.57
C THR A 37 -8.66 10.95 4.29
N SER A 38 -7.74 11.01 5.26
CA SER A 38 -6.46 11.69 5.10
C SER A 38 -5.57 10.97 4.07
N LEU A 39 -5.47 9.65 4.13
CA LEU A 39 -4.72 8.86 3.14
C LEU A 39 -5.33 8.99 1.73
N THR A 40 -6.64 8.85 1.60
CA THR A 40 -7.36 8.95 0.32
C THR A 40 -7.20 10.34 -0.33
N ASN A 41 -7.10 11.41 0.46
CA ASN A 41 -7.00 12.78 -0.08
C ASN A 41 -5.56 13.26 -0.25
N SER A 42 -4.63 12.82 0.58
CA SER A 42 -3.23 13.30 0.53
C SER A 42 -2.31 12.37 -0.24
N ILE A 43 -2.50 11.06 -0.17
CA ILE A 43 -1.57 10.07 -0.76
C ILE A 43 -2.05 9.58 -2.12
N ARG A 44 -3.35 9.30 -2.27
CA ARG A 44 -3.93 8.77 -3.51
C ARG A 44 -3.61 9.61 -4.76
N PRO A 45 -3.62 10.96 -4.73
CA PRO A 45 -3.25 11.74 -5.91
C PRO A 45 -1.81 11.49 -6.35
N ILE A 46 -0.89 11.29 -5.39
CA ILE A 46 0.54 11.06 -5.64
C ILE A 46 0.74 9.66 -6.24
N THR A 47 0.03 8.66 -5.72
CA THR A 47 0.15 7.27 -6.19
C THR A 47 -0.49 7.04 -7.55
N ASN A 48 -1.33 7.97 -8.02
CA ASN A 48 -1.98 7.95 -9.33
C ASN A 48 -1.26 8.82 -10.37
N LEU A 49 -0.11 9.41 -10.04
CA LEU A 49 0.71 10.10 -11.03
C LEU A 49 1.38 9.10 -11.96
N GLN A 50 1.38 9.43 -13.26
CA GLN A 50 2.13 8.71 -14.28
C GLN A 50 3.61 8.67 -13.90
N LEU A 51 4.16 7.47 -13.76
CA LEU A 51 5.54 7.27 -13.33
C LEU A 51 6.57 7.64 -14.39
N HIS A 52 6.22 7.38 -15.65
CA HIS A 52 7.10 7.55 -16.79
C HIS A 52 6.59 8.66 -17.70
N PRO A 53 7.10 9.90 -17.62
CA PRO A 53 6.57 11.04 -18.37
C PRO A 53 6.65 10.88 -19.89
N LEU A 54 7.56 10.05 -20.39
CA LEU A 54 7.72 9.76 -21.81
C LEU A 54 6.83 8.60 -22.29
N ALA A 55 6.00 8.02 -21.42
CA ALA A 55 5.09 6.96 -21.80
C ALA A 55 4.17 7.38 -22.94
N LYS A 56 3.91 6.46 -23.87
CA LYS A 56 3.13 6.69 -25.10
C LYS A 56 3.70 7.77 -26.02
N THR A 57 4.97 8.17 -25.86
CA THR A 57 5.64 9.06 -26.81
C THR A 57 6.46 8.25 -27.80
N GLY A 58 6.68 8.77 -29.01
CA GLY A 58 7.52 8.11 -30.02
C GLY A 58 9.01 8.05 -29.67
N VAL A 59 9.42 8.62 -28.52
CA VAL A 59 10.80 8.61 -28.00
C VAL A 59 10.88 7.93 -26.64
N ASP A 60 9.88 7.13 -26.28
CA ASP A 60 9.85 6.38 -25.03
C ASP A 60 11.04 5.40 -24.97
N PRO A 61 12.03 5.63 -24.07
CA PRO A 61 13.20 4.77 -23.97
C PRO A 61 12.90 3.42 -23.31
N LEU A 62 11.72 3.24 -22.73
CA LEU A 62 11.29 1.96 -22.15
C LEU A 62 10.47 1.13 -23.16
N ASP A 63 10.03 1.74 -24.27
CA ASP A 63 9.35 1.04 -25.36
C ASP A 63 10.35 0.29 -26.25
N ASN A 64 11.04 -0.67 -25.63
CA ASN A 64 12.06 -1.52 -26.24
C ASN A 64 11.71 -2.99 -26.03
N ALA A 65 10.44 -3.36 -26.26
CA ALA A 65 10.00 -4.73 -26.12
C ALA A 65 10.66 -5.64 -27.18
N VAL A 66 11.21 -6.77 -26.73
CA VAL A 66 11.72 -7.83 -27.62
C VAL A 66 10.77 -9.01 -27.51
N GLY A 67 10.21 -9.42 -28.66
CA GLY A 67 9.28 -10.53 -28.77
C GLY A 67 9.82 -11.65 -29.65
N THR A 68 9.48 -12.90 -29.30
CA THR A 68 9.71 -14.06 -30.15
C THR A 68 8.44 -14.89 -30.25
N GLN A 69 8.17 -15.42 -31.44
CA GLN A 69 7.08 -16.36 -31.68
C GLN A 69 7.60 -17.48 -32.58
N VAL A 70 7.28 -18.71 -32.22
CA VAL A 70 7.60 -19.89 -33.01
C VAL A 70 6.29 -20.48 -33.49
N ALA A 71 6.08 -20.55 -34.81
CA ALA A 71 4.84 -21.03 -35.41
C ALA A 71 3.58 -20.42 -34.74
N ASP A 72 2.61 -21.25 -34.38
CA ASP A 72 1.32 -20.92 -33.77
C ASP A 72 1.32 -20.97 -32.23
N PHE A 73 2.50 -21.03 -31.60
CA PHE A 73 2.62 -20.90 -30.15
C PHE A 73 2.31 -19.47 -29.66
N GLN A 74 1.97 -19.36 -28.37
CA GLN A 74 1.81 -18.06 -27.73
C GLN A 74 3.13 -17.27 -27.75
N PRO A 75 3.12 -16.01 -28.21
CA PRO A 75 4.32 -15.18 -28.26
C PRO A 75 4.83 -14.87 -26.85
N VAL A 76 6.16 -14.88 -26.70
CA VAL A 76 6.84 -14.46 -25.46
C VAL A 76 7.48 -13.10 -25.72
N SER A 77 7.25 -12.15 -24.83
CA SER A 77 7.74 -10.78 -24.97
C SER A 77 8.16 -10.20 -23.62
N THR A 78 9.16 -9.33 -23.63
CA THR A 78 9.52 -8.50 -22.47
C THR A 78 8.49 -7.39 -22.18
N ALA A 79 7.57 -7.14 -23.12
CA ALA A 79 6.50 -6.16 -22.98
C ALA A 79 5.72 -6.31 -21.68
N ILE A 80 5.46 -7.54 -21.22
CA ILE A 80 4.70 -7.79 -19.97
C ILE A 80 5.32 -7.06 -18.75
N LEU A 81 6.63 -6.85 -18.74
CA LEU A 81 7.34 -6.18 -17.64
C LEU A 81 7.48 -4.66 -17.85
N THR A 82 7.56 -4.20 -19.09
CA THR A 82 7.77 -2.78 -19.43
C THR A 82 6.48 -2.03 -19.71
N ASP A 83 5.44 -2.72 -20.18
CA ASP A 83 4.13 -2.18 -20.55
C ASP A 83 3.47 -1.36 -19.45
N PRO A 84 3.50 -1.75 -18.16
CA PRO A 84 2.93 -0.91 -17.11
C PRO A 84 3.54 0.50 -17.07
N LEU A 85 4.81 0.64 -17.45
CA LEU A 85 5.50 1.93 -17.47
C LEU A 85 5.33 2.64 -18.82
N THR A 86 5.53 1.95 -19.95
CA THR A 86 5.43 2.53 -21.30
C THR A 86 4.00 2.90 -21.68
N SER A 87 3.00 2.26 -21.05
CA SER A 87 1.58 2.62 -21.13
C SER A 87 1.18 3.71 -20.13
N GLY A 88 2.13 4.30 -19.40
CA GLY A 88 1.89 5.46 -18.54
C GLY A 88 1.19 5.12 -17.23
N GLY A 89 1.38 3.91 -16.72
CA GLY A 89 0.86 3.51 -15.43
C GLY A 89 1.45 4.31 -14.27
N ALA A 90 0.68 4.37 -13.20
CA ALA A 90 1.06 4.94 -11.92
C ALA A 90 1.56 3.87 -10.95
N ILE A 91 2.01 4.28 -9.75
CA ILE A 91 2.37 3.34 -8.65
C ILE A 91 1.21 2.38 -8.37
N ALA A 92 -0.02 2.90 -8.39
CA ALA A 92 -1.25 2.14 -8.15
C ALA A 92 -1.54 1.08 -9.23
N ASP A 93 -0.91 1.19 -10.41
CA ASP A 93 -1.13 0.29 -11.55
C ASP A 93 -0.03 -0.78 -11.68
N LEU A 94 1.05 -0.68 -10.89
CA LEU A 94 2.15 -1.61 -10.96
C LEU A 94 1.74 -3.00 -10.46
N PRO A 95 2.20 -4.09 -11.11
CA PRO A 95 1.98 -5.43 -10.60
C PRO A 95 2.56 -5.56 -9.19
N VAL A 96 1.82 -6.22 -8.29
CA VAL A 96 2.13 -6.39 -6.85
C VAL A 96 2.05 -5.07 -6.05
N VAL A 97 2.79 -4.03 -6.43
CA VAL A 97 2.86 -2.75 -5.68
C VAL A 97 1.52 -2.01 -5.71
N GLY A 98 0.81 -2.04 -6.83
CA GLY A 98 -0.51 -1.43 -6.97
C GLY A 98 -1.54 -2.00 -5.99
N GLN A 99 -1.51 -3.32 -5.77
CA GLN A 99 -2.42 -3.99 -4.83
C GLN A 99 -2.21 -3.51 -3.39
N VAL A 100 -0.95 -3.38 -2.98
CA VAL A 100 -0.59 -2.84 -1.65
C VAL A 100 -1.01 -1.38 -1.52
N THR A 101 -0.80 -0.60 -2.59
CA THR A 101 -1.16 0.82 -2.62
C THR A 101 -2.67 1.02 -2.44
N GLN A 102 -3.49 0.26 -3.16
CA GLN A 102 -4.95 0.33 -3.05
C GLN A 102 -5.44 -0.03 -1.64
N LEU A 103 -4.84 -1.04 -1.00
CA LEU A 103 -5.17 -1.41 0.38
C LEU A 103 -4.93 -0.26 1.37
N ILE A 104 -3.93 0.59 1.11
CA ILE A 104 -3.55 1.72 1.95
C ILE A 104 -4.41 2.95 1.64
N THR A 105 -4.73 3.22 0.36
CA THR A 105 -5.41 4.45 -0.06
C THR A 105 -6.93 4.36 -0.19
N GLY A 106 -7.49 3.14 -0.17
CA GLY A 106 -8.92 2.88 -0.36
C GLY A 106 -9.31 2.80 -1.83
#